data_AF-L8XX56-F1
#
_entry.id   AF-L8XX56-F1
#
_cell.length_a   1.000
_cell.length_b   1.000
_cell.length_c   1.000
_cell.angle_alpha   90.00
_cell.angle_beta   90.00
_cell.angle_gamma   90.00
#
_symmetry.space_group_name_H-M   'P 1'
#
loop_
_entity.id
_entity.type
_entity.pdbx_description
1 polymer ?
#
loop_
_entity_poly.entity_id
_entity_poly.type
_entity_poly.pdbx_seq_one_letter_code
_entity_poly.pdbx_strand_id
1 'polypeptide(L)'
;MLTKHSLMDSVNHMIANDITKIVLSKIHSKAVMYQFILEELDAAQHGNDEAVNFVKMSGIHFDEYNNALSNSYDEVDGPGGPQQTLSLAIMAEDWPMERKAKIRIQVVKNIINAYRACPF
;
A
#
# COMPACT_ATOMS: atom_id res chain seq x y z
N MET A 1 3.66 -11.52 -28.89
CA MET A 1 2.87 -10.28 -29.10
C MET A 1 2.21 -9.95 -27.77
N LEU A 2 2.60 -8.88 -27.08
CA LEU A 2 1.96 -8.47 -25.81
C LEU A 2 0.56 -7.93 -26.14
N THR A 3 -0.46 -8.40 -25.44
CA THR A 3 -1.82 -7.86 -25.61
C THR A 3 -1.89 -6.49 -24.94
N LYS A 4 -2.83 -5.63 -25.36
CA LYS A 4 -3.07 -4.32 -24.73
C LYS A 4 -3.28 -4.46 -23.20
N HIS A 5 -3.88 -5.57 -22.77
CA HIS A 5 -4.07 -5.91 -21.37
C HIS A 5 -2.73 -6.16 -20.65
N SER A 6 -1.85 -7.02 -21.18
CA SER A 6 -0.57 -7.30 -20.52
C SER A 6 0.41 -6.11 -20.53
N LEU A 7 0.26 -5.19 -21.48
CA LEU A 7 1.00 -3.92 -21.47
C LEU A 7 0.54 -3.00 -20.33
N MET A 8 -0.77 -2.86 -20.13
CA MET A 8 -1.32 -2.03 -19.05
C MET A 8 -0.89 -2.56 -17.67
N ASP A 9 -0.88 -3.88 -17.48
CA ASP A 9 -0.41 -4.48 -16.24
C ASP A 9 1.07 -4.19 -15.98
N SER A 10 1.90 -4.25 -17.02
CA SER A 10 3.33 -3.91 -16.93
C SER A 10 3.52 -2.44 -16.52
N VAL A 11 2.75 -1.52 -17.12
CA VAL A 11 2.75 -0.09 -16.76
C VAL A 11 2.31 0.11 -15.31
N ASN A 12 1.25 -0.56 -14.87
CA ASN A 12 0.78 -0.46 -13.48
C ASN A 12 1.83 -0.98 -12.48
N HIS A 13 2.55 -2.05 -12.82
CA HIS A 13 3.66 -2.54 -12.00
C HIS A 13 4.81 -1.54 -11.92
N MET A 14 5.18 -0.90 -13.04
CA MET A 14 6.21 0.15 -13.03
C MET A 14 5.82 1.33 -12.14
N ILE A 15 4.59 1.81 -12.29
CA ILE A 15 4.04 2.90 -11.46
C ILE A 15 4.05 2.50 -9.98
N ALA A 16 3.56 1.31 -9.64
CA ALA A 16 3.55 0.83 -8.26
C ALA A 16 4.97 0.76 -7.68
N ASN A 17 5.97 0.33 -8.46
CA ASN A 17 7.36 0.30 -8.02
C ASN A 17 7.93 1.69 -7.75
N ASP A 18 7.61 2.68 -8.58
CA ASP A 18 8.08 4.05 -8.37
C ASP A 18 7.40 4.71 -7.16
N ILE A 19 6.09 4.52 -7.00
CA ILE A 19 5.37 4.96 -5.79
C ILE A 19 5.92 4.27 -4.55
N THR A 20 6.24 2.96 -4.62
CA THR A 20 6.85 2.21 -3.51
C THR A 20 8.13 2.88 -3.04
N LYS A 21 9.02 3.28 -3.95
CA LYS A 21 10.28 3.97 -3.59
C LYS A 21 10.02 5.30 -2.88
N ILE A 22 9.04 6.06 -3.36
CA ILE A 22 8.67 7.34 -2.77
C ILE A 22 8.11 7.12 -1.35
N VAL A 23 7.21 6.16 -1.15
CA VAL A 23 6.65 5.85 0.17
C VAL A 23 7.73 5.33 1.12
N LEU A 24 8.60 4.41 0.69
CA LEU A 24 9.71 3.91 1.50
C LEU A 24 10.67 5.03 1.93
N SER A 25 10.85 6.08 1.12
CA SER A 25 11.69 7.23 1.49
C SER A 25 11.14 8.05 2.68
N LYS A 26 9.86 7.86 3.03
CA LYS A 26 9.19 8.50 4.17
C LYS A 26 9.14 7.61 5.42
N ILE A 27 9.60 6.36 5.32
CA ILE A 27 9.57 5.39 6.41
C ILE A 27 10.94 5.37 7.07
N HIS A 28 11.02 5.87 8.30
CA HIS A 28 12.29 6.04 9.02
C HIS A 28 12.55 4.96 10.08
N SER A 29 11.59 4.05 10.32
CA SER A 29 11.76 2.94 11.26
C SER A 29 10.93 1.71 10.89
N LYS A 30 11.30 0.55 11.44
CA LYS A 30 10.52 -0.69 11.32
C LYS A 30 9.11 -0.54 11.92
N ALA A 31 8.98 0.24 12.99
CA ALA A 31 7.71 0.49 13.65
C ALA A 31 6.75 1.30 12.75
N VAL A 32 7.25 2.35 12.11
CA VAL A 32 6.49 3.15 11.13
C VAL A 32 6.09 2.29 9.93
N MET A 33 7.02 1.47 9.42
CA MET A 33 6.73 0.54 8.33
C MET A 33 5.59 -0.41 8.69
N TYR A 34 5.65 -0.98 9.89
CA TYR A 34 4.66 -1.95 10.34
C TYR A 34 3.31 -1.28 10.56
N GLN A 35 3.26 -0.13 11.23
CA GLN A 35 2.02 0.62 11.41
C GLN A 35 1.38 0.99 10.08
N PHE A 36 2.17 1.49 9.12
CA PHE A 36 1.69 1.77 7.77
C PHE A 36 1.06 0.54 7.10
N ILE A 37 1.69 -0.64 7.23
CA ILE A 37 1.14 -1.90 6.71
C ILE A 37 -0.21 -2.21 7.37
N LEU A 38 -0.30 -2.11 8.70
CA LEU A 38 -1.53 -2.39 9.44
C LEU A 38 -2.67 -1.47 9.01
N GLU A 39 -2.41 -0.17 8.88
CA GLU A 39 -3.42 0.80 8.44
C GLU A 39 -3.91 0.55 7.01
N GLU A 40 -3.02 0.18 6.10
CA GLU A 40 -3.43 -0.13 4.72
C GLU A 40 -4.19 -1.47 4.64
N LEU A 41 -3.93 -2.42 5.55
CA LEU A 41 -4.73 -3.64 5.66
C LEU A 41 -6.12 -3.37 6.26
N ASP A 42 -6.20 -2.51 7.28
CA ASP A 42 -7.46 -2.03 7.86
C ASP A 42 -8.32 -1.29 6.82
N ALA A 43 -7.70 -0.46 5.99
CA ALA A 43 -8.39 0.16 4.86
C ALA A 43 -8.87 -0.88 3.85
N ALA A 44 -7.98 -1.80 3.45
CA ALA A 44 -8.24 -2.75 2.38
C ALA A 44 -9.31 -3.80 2.73
N GLN A 45 -9.52 -4.12 4.01
CA GLN A 45 -10.56 -5.06 4.43
C GLN A 45 -11.98 -4.54 4.18
N HIS A 46 -12.15 -3.23 3.97
CA HIS A 46 -13.41 -2.60 3.60
C HIS A 46 -13.49 -2.25 2.11
N GLY A 47 -12.52 -2.71 1.31
CA GLY A 47 -12.43 -2.45 -0.13
C GLY A 47 -13.24 -3.42 -0.99
N ASN A 48 -12.84 -3.52 -2.25
CA ASN A 48 -13.42 -4.49 -3.20
C ASN A 48 -12.89 -5.92 -2.96
N ASP A 49 -13.41 -6.90 -3.71
CA ASP A 49 -13.04 -8.31 -3.57
C ASP A 49 -11.52 -8.55 -3.70
N GLU A 50 -10.84 -7.80 -4.56
CA GLU A 50 -9.39 -7.90 -4.74
C GLU A 50 -8.63 -7.40 -3.51
N ALA A 51 -9.05 -6.28 -2.91
CA ALA A 51 -8.49 -5.73 -1.67
C ALA A 51 -8.70 -6.69 -0.50
N VAL A 52 -9.93 -7.20 -0.33
CA VAL A 52 -10.27 -8.17 0.71
C VAL A 52 -9.47 -9.46 0.55
N ASN A 53 -9.33 -9.97 -0.68
CA ASN A 53 -8.52 -11.15 -0.94
C ASN A 53 -7.02 -10.90 -0.66
N PHE A 54 -6.52 -9.71 -0.99
CA PHE A 54 -5.15 -9.31 -0.63
C PHE A 54 -4.93 -9.33 0.89
N VAL A 55 -5.85 -8.78 1.69
CA VAL A 55 -5.73 -8.79 3.16
C VAL A 55 -5.64 -10.23 3.69
N LYS A 56 -6.52 -11.12 3.21
CA LYS A 56 -6.50 -12.55 3.59
C LYS A 56 -5.19 -13.24 3.23
N MET A 57 -4.57 -12.85 2.12
CA MET A 57 -3.29 -13.40 1.67
C MET A 57 -2.06 -12.73 2.32
N SER A 58 -2.24 -11.67 3.10
CA SER A 58 -1.14 -10.93 3.71
C SER A 58 -0.37 -11.77 4.72
N GLY A 59 -1.04 -12.70 5.42
CA GLY A 59 -0.47 -13.50 6.50
C GLY A 59 -0.32 -12.76 7.84
N ILE A 60 -0.89 -11.54 7.96
CA ILE A 60 -0.99 -10.78 9.22
C ILE A 60 -2.35 -11.08 9.87
N HIS A 61 -2.38 -11.25 11.19
CA HIS A 61 -3.61 -11.64 11.89
C HIS A 61 -4.60 -10.46 11.97
N PHE A 62 -5.91 -10.74 11.91
CA PHE A 62 -6.96 -9.72 11.95
C PHE A 62 -6.84 -8.77 13.14
N ASP A 63 -6.57 -9.32 14.33
CA ASP A 63 -6.44 -8.54 15.55
C ASP A 63 -5.28 -7.53 15.52
N GLU A 64 -4.31 -7.70 14.62
CA GLU A 64 -3.18 -6.77 14.50
C GLU A 64 -3.56 -5.52 13.70
N TYR A 65 -4.34 -5.66 12.63
CA TYR A 65 -4.70 -4.53 11.77
C TYR A 65 -6.09 -3.95 12.05
N ASN A 66 -6.95 -4.66 12.78
CA ASN A 66 -8.29 -4.19 13.10
C ASN A 66 -8.23 -2.85 13.87
N ASN A 67 -8.88 -1.81 13.32
CA ASN A 67 -8.85 -0.42 13.83
C ASN A 67 -7.47 0.25 13.78
N ALA A 68 -6.49 -0.26 13.02
CA ALA A 68 -5.19 0.37 12.89
C ALA A 68 -5.28 1.82 12.37
N LEU A 69 -6.20 2.10 11.44
CA LEU A 69 -6.43 3.47 10.93
C LEU A 69 -6.86 4.42 12.05
N SER A 70 -7.70 3.95 12.97
CA SER A 70 -8.18 4.77 14.10
C SER A 70 -7.10 4.99 15.16
N ASN A 71 -6.02 4.20 15.12
CA ASN A 71 -4.89 4.24 16.04
C ASN A 71 -3.61 4.77 15.34
N SER A 72 -3.76 5.56 14.28
CA SER A 72 -2.63 6.17 13.57
C SER A 72 -1.93 7.26 14.39
N TYR A 73 -0.75 7.68 13.93
CA TYR A 73 0.05 8.76 14.50
C TYR A 73 0.76 9.57 13.41
N ASP A 74 1.21 10.78 13.76
CA ASP A 74 1.71 11.79 12.81
C ASP A 74 2.83 11.30 11.88
N GLU A 75 3.70 10.40 12.33
CA GLU A 75 4.79 9.89 11.47
C GLU A 75 4.26 8.99 10.34
N VAL A 76 3.04 8.46 10.44
CA VAL A 76 2.40 7.59 9.45
C VAL A 76 1.45 8.37 8.53
N ASP A 77 0.49 9.09 9.10
CA ASP A 77 -0.55 9.84 8.36
C ASP A 77 -0.48 11.37 8.50
N GLY A 78 0.50 11.88 9.23
CA GLY A 78 0.74 13.32 9.30
C GLY A 78 1.35 13.89 8.00
N PRO A 79 1.54 15.21 7.94
CA PRO A 79 2.16 15.89 6.81
C PRO A 79 3.51 15.28 6.41
N GLY A 80 3.57 14.73 5.19
CA GLY A 80 4.77 14.08 4.66
C GLY A 80 4.98 12.62 5.08
N GLY A 81 4.07 12.04 5.87
CA GLY A 81 4.06 10.63 6.24
C GLY A 81 3.81 9.69 5.06
N PRO A 82 4.12 8.38 5.19
CA PRO A 82 3.95 7.40 4.14
C PRO A 82 2.49 7.23 3.67
N GLN A 83 1.49 7.29 4.57
CA GLN A 83 0.08 7.13 4.19
C GLN A 83 -0.43 8.33 3.39
N GLN A 84 -0.13 9.55 3.84
CA GLN A 84 -0.44 10.75 3.09
C GLN A 84 0.27 10.75 1.72
N THR A 85 1.53 10.36 1.69
CA THR A 85 2.33 10.28 0.45
C THR A 85 1.72 9.31 -0.57
N LEU A 86 1.34 8.11 -0.12
CA LEU A 86 0.65 7.12 -0.97
C LEU A 86 -0.69 7.65 -1.48
N SER A 87 -1.48 8.23 -0.58
CA SER A 87 -2.80 8.78 -0.92
C SER A 87 -2.69 9.90 -1.96
N LEU A 88 -1.76 10.84 -1.79
CA LEU A 88 -1.53 11.92 -2.77
C LEU A 88 -1.06 11.38 -4.12
N ALA A 89 -0.11 10.45 -4.13
CA ALA A 89 0.45 9.88 -5.35
C ALA A 89 -0.60 9.13 -6.20
N ILE A 90 -1.62 8.55 -5.58
CA ILE A 90 -2.67 7.79 -6.27
C ILE A 90 -3.91 8.66 -6.55
N MET A 91 -4.32 9.50 -5.61
CA MET A 91 -5.56 10.25 -5.73
C MET A 91 -5.46 11.44 -6.67
N ALA A 92 -4.26 12.01 -6.87
CA ALA A 92 -4.01 13.08 -7.83
C ALA A 92 -4.21 12.66 -9.30
N GLU A 93 -4.19 11.36 -9.59
CA GLU A 93 -4.29 10.82 -10.94
C GLU A 93 -5.75 10.71 -11.41
N ASP A 94 -6.01 10.92 -12.70
CA ASP A 94 -7.34 10.74 -13.31
C ASP A 94 -7.58 9.28 -13.74
N TRP A 95 -7.31 8.34 -12.82
CA TRP A 95 -7.52 6.91 -13.06
C TRP A 95 -8.85 6.45 -12.46
N PRO A 96 -9.51 5.43 -13.05
CA PRO A 96 -10.63 4.76 -12.42
C PRO A 96 -10.25 4.22 -11.02
N MET A 97 -11.20 4.25 -10.08
CA MET A 97 -10.96 3.80 -8.69
C MET A 97 -10.42 2.36 -8.62
N GLU A 98 -10.88 1.48 -9.52
CA GLU A 98 -10.38 0.11 -9.61
C GLU A 98 -8.88 0.04 -9.93
N ARG A 99 -8.39 0.90 -10.83
CA ARG A 99 -6.97 0.98 -11.15
C ARG A 99 -6.17 1.57 -9.99
N LYS A 100 -6.71 2.59 -9.31
CA LYS A 100 -6.11 3.17 -8.11
C LYS A 100 -5.96 2.13 -7.00
N ALA A 101 -7.01 1.36 -6.72
CA ALA A 101 -7.00 0.28 -5.74
C ALA A 101 -5.96 -0.79 -6.07
N LYS A 102 -5.90 -1.25 -7.33
CA LYS A 102 -4.89 -2.22 -7.79
C LYS A 102 -3.45 -1.75 -7.57
N ILE A 103 -3.15 -0.51 -7.95
CA ILE A 103 -1.82 0.08 -7.77
C ILE A 103 -1.50 0.21 -6.28
N ARG A 104 -2.45 0.68 -5.46
CA ARG A 104 -2.30 0.79 -4.00
C ARG A 104 -1.97 -0.57 -3.37
N ILE A 105 -2.75 -1.60 -3.68
CA ILE A 105 -2.52 -2.98 -3.23
C ILE A 105 -1.12 -3.44 -3.62
N GLN A 106 -0.68 -3.17 -4.86
CA GLN A 106 0.65 -3.57 -5.31
C GLN A 106 1.77 -2.85 -4.56
N VAL A 107 1.61 -1.55 -4.25
CA VAL A 107 2.55 -0.80 -3.40
C VAL A 107 2.65 -1.43 -2.01
N VAL A 108 1.52 -1.72 -1.37
CA VAL A 108 1.50 -2.32 -0.02
C VAL A 108 2.13 -3.71 -0.03
N LYS A 109 1.86 -4.54 -1.05
CA LYS A 109 2.54 -5.84 -1.25
C LYS A 109 4.06 -5.68 -1.32
N ASN A 110 4.56 -4.70 -2.07
CA ASN A 110 5.98 -4.44 -2.17
C ASN A 110 6.58 -4.03 -0.81
N ILE A 111 5.87 -3.21 -0.03
CA ILE A 111 6.31 -2.77 1.29
C ILE A 111 6.29 -3.92 2.31
N ILE A 112 5.28 -4.79 2.28
CA ILE A 112 5.26 -6.02 3.10
C ILE A 112 6.48 -6.90 2.78
N ASN A 113 6.84 -7.05 1.51
CA ASN A 113 8.03 -7.80 1.11
C ASN A 113 9.32 -7.13 1.61
N ALA A 114 9.42 -5.80 1.54
CA ALA A 114 10.55 -5.06 2.10
C ALA A 114 10.65 -5.25 3.63
N TYR A 115 9.53 -5.17 4.35
CA TYR A 115 9.46 -5.40 5.79
C TYR A 115 9.98 -6.78 6.20
N ARG A 116 9.63 -7.82 5.42
CA ARG A 116 10.07 -9.20 5.64
C ARG A 116 11.56 -9.42 5.32
N ALA A 117 12.09 -8.68 4.36
CA ALA A 117 13.49 -8.78 3.94
C ALA A 117 14.44 -8.00 4.86
N CYS A 118 13.96 -7.03 5.64
CA CYS A 118 14.78 -6.17 6.48
C CYS A 118 15.02 -6.72 7.91
N PRO A 119 16.28 -6.95 8.30
CA PRO A 119 16.71 -6.94 9.70
C PRO A 119 17.02 -5.47 10.05
N PHE A 120 16.03 -4.72 10.51
CA PHE A 120 16.33 -3.44 11.16
C PHE A 120 17.09 -3.69 12.47
#